data_AF-A0A8H3XJC4-F1
#
_entry.id   AF-A0A8H3XJC4-F1
#
_cell.length_a   1.000
_cell.length_b   1.000
_cell.length_c   1.000
_cell.angle_alpha   90.00
_cell.angle_beta   90.00
_cell.angle_gamma   90.00
#
_symmetry.space_group_name_H-M   'P 1'
#
loop_
_entity.id
_entity.type
_entity.pdbx_description
1 polymer ?
#
loop_
_entity_poly.entity_id
_entity_poly.type
_entity_poly.pdbx_seq_one_letter_code
_entity_poly.pdbx_strand_id
1 'polypeptide(L)'
;MALPTAWDVNDTSFPNVYLNDGLEVNYIDYSGNHDAVIRTDNPIPSQCKLFYFEIDVIYNENNKTIAIGFCSESAELNKMPGCEKNSWGYHSDDGNFFERSKIDMPYGPTFTTGDTIGCCLNFRNNTAFYTKNGVNLGIAFRDLKDNLYPCIGIKSGASIKANFGYEFKYAAMTVDDTDVLIKDRWFYFVMGEYKKALEDLTKLLEIDPNNAFALRYRGETYLLLNEYEKSYADVKRLLSTGNYEDVEKVAKEL
;
A
#
# COMPACT_ATOMS: atom_id res chain seq x y z
N MET A 1 6.94 -12.00 11.26
CA MET A 1 5.65 -11.41 11.63
C MET A 1 4.66 -11.69 10.51
N ALA A 2 3.39 -11.89 10.81
CA ALA A 2 2.36 -12.01 9.78
C ALA A 2 2.10 -10.63 9.15
N LEU A 3 1.58 -10.63 7.93
CA LEU A 3 1.18 -9.42 7.22
C LEU A 3 -0.25 -9.05 7.61
N PRO A 4 -0.62 -7.75 7.56
CA PRO A 4 -2.01 -7.36 7.70
C PRO A 4 -2.86 -7.97 6.59
N THR A 5 -3.93 -8.67 6.95
CA THR A 5 -4.82 -9.35 5.99
C THR A 5 -6.28 -8.99 6.13
N ALA A 6 -6.68 -8.45 7.28
CA ALA A 6 -8.05 -8.05 7.58
C ALA A 6 -8.06 -6.92 8.62
N TRP A 7 -9.20 -6.25 8.76
CA TRP A 7 -9.51 -5.40 9.89
C TRP A 7 -9.73 -6.22 11.17
N ASP A 8 -9.25 -5.71 12.31
CA ASP A 8 -9.43 -6.37 13.60
C ASP A 8 -10.69 -5.86 14.31
N VAL A 9 -11.68 -6.74 14.48
CA VAL A 9 -12.93 -6.46 15.21
C VAL A 9 -12.69 -6.04 16.67
N ASN A 10 -11.55 -6.43 17.25
CA ASN A 10 -11.22 -6.15 18.65
C ASN A 10 -10.39 -4.87 18.80
N ASP A 11 -9.83 -4.35 17.70
CA ASP A 11 -8.99 -3.16 17.71
C ASP A 11 -9.64 -2.01 16.93
N THR A 12 -10.78 -1.60 17.49
CA THR A 12 -11.67 -0.57 16.95
C THR A 12 -12.20 0.30 18.08
N SER A 13 -12.45 1.58 17.80
CA SER A 13 -13.16 2.47 18.74
C SER A 13 -14.66 2.23 18.80
N PHE A 14 -15.20 1.43 17.88
CA PHE A 14 -16.62 1.13 17.84
C PHE A 14 -16.90 -0.37 17.59
N PRO A 15 -17.51 -1.08 18.53
CA PRO A 15 -17.67 -2.55 18.45
C PRO A 15 -18.78 -3.00 17.48
N ASN A 16 -19.65 -2.10 17.02
CA ASN A 16 -20.76 -2.43 16.10
C ASN A 16 -20.42 -2.15 14.62
N VAL A 17 -19.14 -2.13 14.27
CA VAL A 17 -18.73 -2.10 12.87
C VAL A 17 -18.99 -3.49 12.27
N TYR A 18 -19.83 -3.56 11.25
CA TYR A 18 -20.10 -4.83 10.58
C TYR A 18 -18.97 -5.14 9.60
N LEU A 19 -18.24 -6.22 9.88
CA LEU A 19 -17.22 -6.73 9.01
C LEU A 19 -17.71 -7.89 8.16
N ASN A 20 -17.60 -7.76 6.84
CA ASN A 20 -17.79 -8.88 5.91
C ASN A 20 -16.43 -9.43 5.50
N ASP A 21 -16.19 -10.71 5.79
CA ASP A 21 -14.91 -11.41 5.58
C ASP A 21 -13.67 -10.71 6.17
N GLY A 22 -13.88 -9.79 7.13
CA GLY A 22 -12.82 -8.96 7.72
C GLY A 22 -12.31 -7.82 6.83
N LEU A 23 -12.85 -7.64 5.62
CA LEU A 23 -12.34 -6.65 4.64
C LEU A 23 -13.29 -5.48 4.42
N GLU A 24 -14.59 -5.72 4.47
CA GLU A 24 -15.61 -4.70 4.29
C GLU A 24 -15.98 -4.09 5.63
N VAL A 25 -16.04 -2.76 5.70
CA VAL A 25 -16.47 -2.01 6.88
C VAL A 25 -17.73 -1.26 6.51
N ASN A 26 -18.86 -1.68 7.09
CA ASN A 26 -20.14 -1.00 6.98
C ASN A 26 -20.44 -0.32 8.31
N TYR A 27 -20.49 1.02 8.32
CA TYR A 27 -20.70 1.78 9.54
C TYR A 27 -22.00 2.58 9.51
N ILE A 28 -22.91 2.22 10.42
CA ILE A 28 -24.15 2.94 10.68
C ILE A 28 -24.27 3.12 12.20
N ASP A 29 -24.20 4.36 12.65
CA ASP A 29 -24.53 4.80 14.01
C ASP A 29 -25.80 5.67 13.97
N TYR A 30 -26.87 5.15 14.56
CA TYR A 30 -28.17 5.82 14.67
C TYR A 30 -28.16 7.00 15.66
N SER A 31 -27.15 7.10 16.53
CA SER A 31 -26.97 8.26 17.40
C SER A 31 -26.28 9.44 16.70
N GLY A 32 -25.59 9.18 15.58
CA GLY A 32 -24.99 10.18 14.70
C GLY A 32 -23.79 10.94 15.27
N ASN A 33 -23.28 10.54 16.44
CA ASN A 33 -22.31 11.33 17.21
C ASN A 33 -20.90 10.73 17.24
N HIS A 34 -20.69 9.53 16.68
CA HIS A 34 -19.42 8.82 16.81
C HIS A 34 -18.79 8.52 15.45
N ASP A 35 -17.48 8.73 15.38
CA ASP A 35 -16.62 8.24 14.31
C ASP A 35 -16.14 6.84 14.70
N ALA A 36 -16.08 5.91 13.74
CA ALA A 36 -15.49 4.59 13.96
C ALA A 36 -14.08 4.57 13.38
N VAL A 37 -13.10 4.09 14.14
CA VAL A 37 -11.71 3.96 13.72
C VAL A 37 -11.26 2.54 14.01
N ILE A 38 -10.64 1.88 13.04
CA ILE A 38 -10.25 0.48 13.12
C ILE A 38 -8.85 0.27 12.53
N ARG A 39 -8.07 -0.62 13.18
CA ARG A 39 -6.76 -1.09 12.72
C ARG A 39 -6.85 -2.49 12.13
N THR A 40 -5.82 -2.90 11.40
CA THR A 40 -5.68 -4.27 10.91
C THR A 40 -5.27 -5.25 12.01
N ASP A 41 -5.49 -6.53 11.74
CA ASP A 41 -5.09 -7.68 12.57
C ASP A 41 -3.59 -7.77 12.90
N ASN A 42 -2.73 -7.23 12.05
CA ASN A 42 -1.28 -7.23 12.23
C ASN A 42 -0.67 -5.88 11.83
N PRO A 43 0.49 -5.50 12.41
CA PRO A 43 1.27 -4.38 11.91
C PRO A 43 1.94 -4.77 10.59
N ILE A 44 2.31 -3.77 9.81
CA ILE A 44 3.16 -3.96 8.64
C ILE A 44 4.55 -4.38 9.11
N PRO A 45 5.05 -5.56 8.73
CA PRO A 45 6.38 -6.00 9.12
C PRO A 45 7.43 -5.03 8.58
N SER A 46 8.35 -4.59 9.44
CA SER A 46 9.42 -3.65 9.03
C SER A 46 10.41 -4.24 8.01
N GLN A 47 10.34 -5.56 7.77
CA GLN A 47 11.10 -6.24 6.72
C GLN A 47 10.49 -6.02 5.32
N CYS A 48 9.22 -5.62 5.24
CA CYS A 48 8.64 -5.14 3.98
C CYS A 48 9.45 -3.92 3.54
N LYS A 49 10.01 -3.96 2.32
CA LYS A 49 10.65 -2.75 1.77
C LYS A 49 9.62 -1.70 1.41
N LEU A 50 8.46 -2.19 1.01
CA LEU A 50 7.30 -1.41 0.66
C LEU A 50 6.07 -2.24 1.00
N PHE A 51 5.00 -1.61 1.44
CA PHE A 51 3.71 -2.21 1.70
C PHE A 51 2.62 -1.36 1.04
N TYR A 52 1.66 -2.01 0.40
CA TYR A 52 0.60 -1.33 -0.35
C TYR A 52 -0.74 -2.00 -0.11
N PHE A 53 -1.78 -1.19 0.06
CA PHE A 53 -3.17 -1.64 0.12
C PHE A 53 -4.08 -0.62 -0.56
N GLU A 54 -5.25 -1.07 -1.01
CA GLU A 54 -6.29 -0.21 -1.58
C GLU A 54 -7.57 -0.28 -0.74
N ILE A 55 -8.28 0.84 -0.70
CA ILE A 55 -9.61 0.95 -0.10
C ILE A 55 -10.58 1.39 -1.20
N ASP A 56 -11.57 0.56 -1.49
CA ASP A 56 -12.70 0.92 -2.33
C ASP A 56 -13.76 1.61 -1.46
N VAL A 57 -14.18 2.81 -1.86
CA VAL A 57 -15.31 3.48 -1.22
C VAL A 57 -16.59 2.97 -1.88
N ILE A 58 -17.24 1.98 -1.26
CA ILE A 58 -18.47 1.36 -1.78
C ILE A 58 -19.61 2.37 -1.75
N TYR A 59 -19.76 3.09 -0.64
CA TYR A 59 -20.82 4.06 -0.45
C TYR A 59 -20.41 5.10 0.59
N ASN A 60 -20.78 6.36 0.37
CA ASN A 60 -20.55 7.44 1.31
C ASN A 60 -21.71 8.43 1.25
N GLU A 61 -22.63 8.32 2.21
CA GLU A 61 -23.78 9.21 2.32
C GLU A 61 -23.32 10.66 2.54
N ASN A 62 -23.77 11.59 1.69
CA ASN A 62 -23.47 13.03 1.80
C ASN A 62 -21.97 13.38 1.80
N ASN A 63 -21.10 12.51 1.25
CA ASN A 63 -19.64 12.70 1.22
C ASN A 63 -19.06 12.98 2.62
N LYS A 64 -19.54 12.28 3.64
CA LYS A 64 -18.98 12.39 5.00
C LYS A 64 -17.52 11.95 5.02
N THR A 65 -16.76 12.46 6.00
CA THR A 65 -15.34 12.19 6.13
C THR A 65 -15.04 10.69 6.23
N ILE A 66 -14.18 10.22 5.34
CA ILE A 66 -13.43 8.97 5.43
C ILE A 66 -11.96 9.35 5.49
N ALA A 67 -11.23 8.79 6.45
CA ALA A 67 -9.80 9.02 6.63
C ALA A 67 -9.07 7.69 6.50
N ILE A 68 -8.05 7.65 5.64
CA ILE A 68 -7.28 6.42 5.34
C ILE A 68 -5.83 6.71 5.66
N GLY A 69 -5.13 5.80 6.34
CA GLY A 69 -3.69 5.93 6.53
C GLY A 69 -3.09 4.91 7.48
N PHE A 70 -2.27 5.39 8.42
CA PHE A 70 -1.47 4.56 9.31
C PHE A 70 -1.60 4.99 10.77
N CYS A 71 -1.56 4.01 11.66
CA CYS A 71 -1.61 4.21 13.11
C CYS A 71 -0.54 3.33 13.77
N SER A 72 0.19 3.86 14.75
CA SER A 72 1.05 3.01 15.59
C SER A 72 0.21 2.14 16.52
N GLU A 73 0.81 1.10 17.10
CA GLU A 73 0.21 0.28 18.17
C GLU A 73 -0.26 1.13 19.38
N SER A 74 0.47 2.20 19.69
CA SER A 74 0.17 3.09 20.82
C SER A 74 -0.88 4.18 20.52
N ALA A 75 -1.35 4.28 19.27
CA ALA A 75 -2.34 5.29 18.89
C ALA A 75 -3.70 4.98 19.54
N GLU A 76 -4.31 5.99 20.16
CA GLU A 76 -5.71 5.91 20.57
C GLU A 76 -6.61 5.96 19.32
N LEU A 77 -7.70 5.19 19.33
CA LEU A 77 -8.62 5.11 18.18
C LEU A 77 -9.83 6.05 18.31
N ASN A 78 -9.78 7.02 19.21
CA ASN A 78 -10.88 7.96 19.46
C ASN A 78 -10.94 9.15 18.48
N LYS A 79 -10.01 9.23 17.52
CA LYS A 79 -9.97 10.26 16.47
C LYS A 79 -9.58 9.65 15.14
N MET A 80 -10.04 10.29 14.07
CA MET A 80 -9.69 9.94 12.69
C MET A 80 -8.16 9.85 12.48
N PRO A 81 -7.68 8.92 11.63
CA PRO A 81 -6.28 8.83 11.25
C PRO A 81 -5.65 10.18 10.92
N GLY A 82 -4.50 10.49 11.52
CA GLY A 82 -3.79 11.77 11.39
C GLY A 82 -4.15 12.80 12.45
N CYS A 83 -5.35 12.74 13.04
CA CYS A 83 -5.78 13.66 14.09
C CYS A 83 -5.30 13.24 15.49
N GLU A 84 -4.75 12.02 15.64
CA GLU A 84 -4.11 11.53 16.87
C GLU A 84 -2.59 11.51 16.77
N LYS A 85 -1.88 11.66 17.90
CA LYS A 85 -0.44 11.94 18.00
C LYS A 85 0.47 10.94 17.29
N ASN A 86 0.03 9.69 17.19
CA ASN A 86 0.79 8.58 16.59
C ASN A 86 0.05 7.98 15.39
N SER A 87 -0.55 8.86 14.59
CA SER A 87 -1.32 8.48 13.39
C SER A 87 -1.10 9.46 12.23
N TRP A 88 -1.38 8.99 11.03
CA TRP A 88 -1.27 9.69 9.76
C TRP A 88 -2.51 9.35 8.91
N GLY A 89 -3.10 10.33 8.22
CA GLY A 89 -4.30 10.07 7.42
C GLY A 89 -4.53 11.06 6.29
N TYR A 90 -5.11 10.57 5.20
CA TYR A 90 -5.61 11.33 4.06
C TYR A 90 -7.14 11.34 4.10
N HIS A 91 -7.74 12.53 4.12
CA HIS A 91 -9.17 12.72 4.39
C HIS A 91 -9.95 13.04 3.12
N SER A 92 -11.16 12.50 3.04
CA SER A 92 -11.97 12.46 1.83
C SER A 92 -12.68 13.77 1.51
N ASP A 93 -13.02 14.54 2.53
CA ASP A 93 -13.87 15.74 2.48
C ASP A 93 -13.13 16.99 2.00
N ASP A 94 -11.84 17.10 2.31
CA ASP A 94 -11.00 18.23 1.92
C ASP A 94 -9.83 17.84 0.99
N GLY A 95 -9.47 16.56 0.95
CA GLY A 95 -8.30 16.08 0.21
C GLY A 95 -6.96 16.39 0.90
N ASN A 96 -7.00 16.80 2.17
CA ASN A 96 -5.81 17.11 2.95
C ASN A 96 -5.21 15.87 3.59
N PHE A 97 -3.93 15.94 3.92
CA PHE A 97 -3.35 15.00 4.88
C PHE A 97 -3.29 15.61 6.28
N PHE A 98 -3.33 14.72 7.27
CA PHE A 98 -3.21 15.00 8.69
C PHE A 98 -2.09 14.12 9.25
N GLU A 99 -1.21 14.73 10.05
CA GLU A 99 -0.07 14.05 10.64
C GLU A 99 0.01 14.39 12.13
N ARG A 100 -0.12 13.38 13.00
CA ARG A 100 0.27 13.45 14.41
C ARG A 100 -0.35 14.64 15.16
N SER A 101 -1.64 14.87 14.95
CA SER A 101 -2.41 16.00 15.49
C SER A 101 -1.95 17.39 15.01
N LYS A 102 -1.20 17.48 13.91
CA LYS A 102 -0.82 18.75 13.26
C LYS A 102 -1.86 19.17 12.21
N ILE A 103 -1.74 20.44 11.83
CA ILE A 103 -2.61 21.17 10.88
C ILE A 103 -2.74 20.41 9.55
N ASP A 104 -3.94 20.46 9.00
CA ASP A 104 -4.31 19.98 7.67
C ASP A 104 -3.48 20.66 6.59
N MET A 105 -2.83 19.87 5.73
CA MET A 105 -2.12 20.41 4.57
C MET A 105 -2.77 19.93 3.27
N PRO A 106 -2.95 20.82 2.29
CA PRO A 106 -3.36 20.43 0.94
C PRO A 106 -2.46 19.34 0.39
N TYR A 107 -3.07 18.28 -0.13
CA TYR A 107 -2.34 17.12 -0.61
C TYR A 107 -2.86 16.61 -1.95
N GLY A 108 -4.11 16.14 -1.96
CA GLY A 108 -4.72 15.49 -3.11
C GLY A 108 -6.14 15.98 -3.36
N PRO A 109 -6.82 15.42 -4.37
CA PRO A 109 -8.24 15.68 -4.57
C PRO A 109 -9.08 15.10 -3.42
N THR A 110 -10.34 15.51 -3.31
CA THR A 110 -11.32 14.82 -2.47
C THR A 110 -11.65 13.44 -3.05
N PHE A 111 -12.27 12.56 -2.29
CA PHE A 111 -12.73 11.26 -2.78
C PHE A 111 -14.05 10.81 -2.16
N THR A 112 -14.81 9.96 -2.86
CA THR A 112 -16.13 9.50 -2.41
C THR A 112 -16.52 8.17 -3.06
N THR A 113 -17.77 7.77 -2.89
CA THR A 113 -18.44 6.62 -3.53
C THR A 113 -17.92 6.37 -4.94
N GLY A 114 -17.40 5.16 -5.17
CA GLY A 114 -16.85 4.69 -6.45
C GLY A 114 -15.36 4.93 -6.63
N ASP A 115 -14.72 5.76 -5.82
CA ASP A 115 -13.27 5.95 -5.84
C ASP A 115 -12.55 4.80 -5.12
N THR A 116 -11.35 4.49 -5.59
CA THR A 116 -10.38 3.61 -4.91
C THR A 116 -9.18 4.42 -4.47
N ILE A 117 -8.83 4.33 -3.20
CA ILE A 117 -7.69 5.01 -2.61
C ILE A 117 -6.65 4.00 -2.21
N GLY A 118 -5.51 4.06 -2.86
CA GLY A 118 -4.35 3.27 -2.48
C GLY A 118 -3.47 3.99 -1.49
N CYS A 119 -2.81 3.24 -0.63
CA CYS A 119 -1.90 3.76 0.37
C CYS A 119 -0.63 2.92 0.40
N CYS A 120 0.51 3.59 0.22
CA CYS A 120 1.82 2.98 0.14
C CYS A 120 2.69 3.43 1.30
N LEU A 121 3.30 2.49 2.01
CA LEU A 121 4.37 2.73 2.98
C LEU A 121 5.69 2.21 2.43
N ASN A 122 6.68 3.08 2.30
CA ASN A 122 8.01 2.77 1.83
C ASN A 122 9.02 2.82 2.98
N PHE A 123 9.47 1.66 3.45
CA PHE A 123 10.44 1.54 4.54
C PHE A 123 11.88 1.85 4.10
N ARG A 124 12.18 1.90 2.79
CA ARG A 124 13.55 2.23 2.33
C ARG A 124 13.92 3.68 2.68
N ASN A 125 12.93 4.57 2.69
CA ASN A 125 13.13 6.00 2.94
C ASN A 125 12.10 6.58 3.93
N ASN A 126 11.33 5.73 4.60
CA ASN A 126 10.31 6.10 5.59
C ASN A 126 9.32 7.15 5.05
N THR A 127 8.81 6.92 3.84
CA THR A 127 7.80 7.80 3.22
C THR A 127 6.51 7.05 2.97
N ALA A 128 5.42 7.80 2.86
CA ALA A 128 4.16 7.26 2.38
C ALA A 128 3.54 8.16 1.31
N PHE A 129 2.89 7.53 0.34
CA PHE A 129 2.14 8.18 -0.72
C PHE A 129 0.79 7.51 -0.90
N TYR A 130 -0.14 8.23 -1.52
CA TYR A 130 -1.45 7.69 -1.88
C TYR A 130 -1.63 7.61 -3.39
N THR A 131 -2.59 6.81 -3.80
CA THR A 131 -3.10 6.78 -5.16
C THR A 131 -4.60 7.00 -5.15
N LYS A 132 -5.14 7.58 -6.22
CA LYS A 132 -6.58 7.65 -6.46
C LYS A 132 -6.89 7.04 -7.82
N ASN A 133 -7.74 6.01 -7.84
CA ASN A 133 -8.14 5.30 -9.06
C ASN A 133 -6.94 4.89 -9.94
N GLY A 134 -5.87 4.40 -9.29
CA GLY A 134 -4.64 3.99 -9.96
C GLY A 134 -3.68 5.12 -10.35
N VAL A 135 -3.94 6.37 -9.98
CA VAL A 135 -3.04 7.51 -10.23
C VAL A 135 -2.28 7.87 -8.95
N ASN A 136 -0.94 7.90 -9.01
CA ASN A 136 -0.08 8.30 -7.87
C ASN A 136 -0.20 9.80 -7.60
N LEU A 137 -0.42 10.17 -6.32
CA LEU A 137 -0.66 11.55 -5.88
C LEU A 137 0.60 12.23 -5.30
N GLY A 138 1.74 11.54 -5.28
CA GLY A 138 2.98 12.03 -4.68
C GLY A 138 3.09 11.74 -3.18
N ILE A 139 4.24 12.07 -2.60
CA ILE A 139 4.55 11.77 -1.19
C ILE A 139 3.69 12.65 -0.27
N ALA A 140 2.89 12.02 0.60
CA ALA A 140 2.13 12.70 1.65
C ALA A 140 2.97 12.88 2.92
N PHE A 141 3.63 11.80 3.37
CA PHE A 141 4.30 11.77 4.67
C PHE A 141 5.77 11.37 4.51
N ARG A 142 6.59 11.89 5.42
CA ARG A 142 8.03 11.61 5.51
C ARG A 142 8.40 11.29 6.96
N ASP A 143 9.51 10.60 7.12
CA ASP A 143 10.05 10.21 8.42
C ASP A 143 9.07 9.42 9.30
N LEU A 144 8.23 8.58 8.67
CA LEU A 144 7.35 7.68 9.42
C LEU A 144 8.20 6.68 10.20
N LYS A 145 7.94 6.57 11.49
CA LYS A 145 8.61 5.68 12.44
C LYS A 145 7.53 4.94 13.23
N ASP A 146 7.91 3.85 13.88
CA ASP A 146 7.06 2.90 14.62
C ASP A 146 6.62 1.67 13.81
N ASN A 147 6.06 0.69 14.54
CA ASN A 147 5.33 -0.43 13.97
C ASN A 147 3.93 0.07 13.59
N LEU A 148 3.71 0.23 12.29
CA LEU A 148 2.51 0.86 11.74
C LEU A 148 1.50 -0.18 11.28
N TYR A 149 0.24 0.10 11.56
CA TYR A 149 -0.93 -0.62 11.06
C TYR A 149 -1.60 0.25 10.00
N PRO A 150 -2.06 -0.31 8.86
CA PRO A 150 -3.14 0.31 8.12
C PRO A 150 -4.30 0.59 9.06
N CYS A 151 -4.85 1.79 8.98
CA CYS A 151 -6.03 2.16 9.74
C CYS A 151 -6.94 3.05 8.92
N ILE A 152 -8.23 2.94 9.19
CA ILE A 152 -9.24 3.80 8.60
C ILE A 152 -10.09 4.41 9.70
N GLY A 153 -10.59 5.62 9.43
CA GLY A 153 -11.62 6.27 10.20
C GLY A 153 -12.82 6.56 9.29
N ILE A 154 -14.03 6.28 9.76
CA ILE A 154 -15.25 6.34 8.97
C ILE A 154 -16.39 6.95 9.78
N LYS A 155 -17.12 7.88 9.17
CA LYS A 155 -18.36 8.44 9.73
C LYS A 155 -19.58 7.58 9.39
N SER A 156 -20.60 7.65 10.24
CA SER A 156 -21.85 6.91 10.07
C SER A 156 -22.48 7.17 8.70
N GLY A 157 -22.90 6.12 8.00
CA GLY A 157 -23.48 6.19 6.65
C GLY A 157 -22.49 5.93 5.52
N ALA A 158 -21.30 5.40 5.82
CA ALA A 158 -20.31 5.03 4.82
C ALA A 158 -19.95 3.53 4.89
N SER A 159 -19.56 3.01 3.74
CA SER A 159 -19.14 1.64 3.50
C SER A 159 -17.88 1.63 2.65
N ILE A 160 -16.88 0.86 3.07
CA ILE A 160 -15.63 0.68 2.35
C ILE A 160 -15.27 -0.80 2.30
N LYS A 161 -14.39 -1.16 1.36
CA LYS A 161 -13.75 -2.47 1.33
C LYS A 161 -12.26 -2.36 1.16
N ALA A 162 -11.52 -3.03 2.03
CA ALA A 162 -10.09 -3.14 1.92
C ALA A 162 -9.68 -4.24 0.94
N ASN A 163 -8.60 -3.96 0.23
CA ASN A 163 -7.84 -4.90 -0.55
C ASN A 163 -6.41 -4.91 0.00
N PHE A 164 -6.12 -5.93 0.81
CA PHE A 164 -4.76 -6.26 1.26
C PHE A 164 -4.10 -7.35 0.38
N GLY A 165 -4.77 -7.69 -0.74
CA GLY A 165 -4.38 -8.75 -1.67
C GLY A 165 -3.45 -8.26 -2.77
N TYR A 166 -3.67 -8.74 -4.00
CA TYR A 166 -2.71 -8.60 -5.11
C TYR A 166 -3.30 -7.93 -6.37
N GLU A 167 -4.62 -7.78 -6.47
CA GLU A 167 -5.26 -7.13 -7.63
C GLU A 167 -5.54 -5.65 -7.35
N PHE A 168 -4.55 -4.79 -7.60
CA PHE A 168 -4.68 -3.35 -7.40
C PHE A 168 -5.06 -2.58 -8.67
N LYS A 169 -5.81 -1.48 -8.52
CA LYS A 169 -6.01 -0.47 -9.59
C LYS A 169 -4.72 0.27 -9.90
N TYR A 170 -3.88 0.52 -8.89
CA TYR A 170 -2.54 1.03 -9.12
C TYR A 170 -1.63 -0.05 -9.69
N ALA A 171 -1.44 -0.01 -11.01
CA ALA A 171 -0.32 -0.65 -11.66
C ALA A 171 0.84 0.36 -11.68
N ALA A 172 1.93 0.08 -10.98
CA ALA A 172 3.16 0.83 -11.20
C ALA A 172 3.66 0.54 -12.63
N MET A 173 3.27 1.41 -13.56
CA MET A 173 3.63 1.50 -14.99
C MET A 173 2.90 0.51 -15.93
N THR A 174 2.04 1.06 -16.79
CA THR A 174 1.49 0.45 -18.03
C THR A 174 2.65 0.07 -18.98
N VAL A 175 2.60 -0.98 -19.81
CA VAL A 175 1.75 -1.18 -21.01
C VAL A 175 1.65 -2.68 -21.39
N ASP A 176 0.42 -3.18 -21.59
CA ASP A 176 -0.05 -4.34 -22.40
C ASP A 176 0.54 -5.73 -22.10
N ASP A 177 -0.35 -6.73 -21.89
CA ASP A 177 -0.23 -8.17 -21.49
C ASP A 177 0.78 -8.53 -20.36
N THR A 178 1.77 -7.68 -20.13
CA THR A 178 2.70 -7.61 -19.03
C THR A 178 2.06 -7.06 -17.74
N ASP A 179 0.84 -6.49 -17.82
CA ASP A 179 0.12 -5.87 -16.69
C ASP A 179 -0.26 -6.86 -15.57
N VAL A 180 -0.62 -8.10 -15.89
CA VAL A 180 -0.87 -9.15 -14.87
C VAL A 180 0.47 -9.57 -14.24
N LEU A 181 1.49 -9.65 -15.07
CA LEU A 181 2.81 -10.20 -14.79
C LEU A 181 3.72 -9.24 -14.01
N ILE A 182 3.52 -7.93 -14.11
CA ILE A 182 4.25 -6.89 -13.37
C ILE A 182 3.64 -6.71 -11.96
N LYS A 183 2.32 -6.85 -11.82
CA LYS A 183 1.60 -6.76 -10.53
C LYS A 183 2.03 -7.86 -9.55
N ASP A 184 2.10 -9.11 -9.99
CA ASP A 184 2.48 -10.26 -9.15
C ASP A 184 3.93 -10.20 -8.67
N ARG A 185 4.82 -9.52 -9.40
CA ARG A 185 6.26 -9.54 -9.12
C ARG A 185 6.74 -8.40 -8.25
N TRP A 186 6.11 -7.23 -8.33
CA TRP A 186 6.20 -6.22 -7.27
C TRP A 186 5.71 -6.78 -5.93
N PHE A 187 4.61 -7.54 -5.96
CA PHE A 187 4.01 -8.18 -4.80
C PHE A 187 4.99 -9.08 -4.03
N TYR A 188 5.73 -9.99 -4.66
CA TYR A 188 6.69 -10.83 -3.92
C TYR A 188 7.87 -10.03 -3.33
N PHE A 189 8.24 -8.93 -3.97
CA PHE A 189 9.32 -8.06 -3.50
C PHE A 189 8.90 -7.22 -2.28
N VAL A 190 7.62 -6.82 -2.25
CA VAL A 190 6.92 -6.16 -1.13
C VAL A 190 6.75 -7.12 0.05
N MET A 191 6.41 -8.39 -0.22
CA MET A 191 6.07 -9.40 0.79
C MET A 191 7.26 -10.25 1.27
N GLY A 192 8.44 -10.10 0.67
CA GLY A 192 9.64 -10.89 1.04
C GLY A 192 9.60 -12.35 0.58
N GLU A 193 8.66 -12.72 -0.30
CA GLU A 193 8.48 -14.06 -0.84
C GLU A 193 9.39 -14.33 -2.06
N TYR A 194 10.70 -14.16 -1.86
CA TYR A 194 11.69 -14.14 -2.94
C TYR A 194 11.71 -15.41 -3.81
N LYS A 195 11.43 -16.58 -3.24
CA LYS A 195 11.45 -17.85 -4.00
C LYS A 195 10.35 -17.91 -5.07
N LYS A 196 9.13 -17.48 -4.75
CA LYS A 196 8.04 -17.42 -5.72
C LYS A 196 8.29 -16.35 -6.77
N ALA A 197 8.85 -15.21 -6.35
CA ALA A 197 9.32 -14.18 -7.28
C ALA A 197 10.27 -14.76 -8.32
N LEU A 198 11.30 -15.50 -7.89
CA LEU A 198 12.28 -16.13 -8.76
C LEU A 198 11.65 -17.13 -9.74
N GLU A 199 10.69 -17.95 -9.29
CA GLU A 199 9.98 -18.91 -10.14
C GLU A 199 9.23 -18.19 -11.27
N ASP A 200 8.44 -17.18 -10.94
CA ASP A 200 7.64 -16.48 -11.94
C ASP A 200 8.54 -15.66 -12.88
N LEU A 201 9.56 -14.97 -12.36
CA LEU A 201 10.59 -14.29 -13.16
C LEU A 201 11.32 -15.23 -14.11
N THR A 202 11.58 -16.47 -13.68
CA THR A 202 12.23 -17.48 -14.52
C THR A 202 11.32 -17.92 -15.66
N LYS A 203 10.04 -18.19 -15.39
CA LYS A 203 9.06 -18.49 -16.45
C LYS A 203 8.96 -17.37 -17.47
N LEU A 204 9.03 -16.12 -17.05
CA LEU A 204 8.99 -14.99 -17.99
C LEU A 204 10.24 -14.93 -18.88
N LEU A 205 11.41 -15.32 -18.35
CA LEU A 205 12.64 -15.43 -19.15
C LEU A 205 12.69 -16.69 -20.02
N GLU A 206 11.84 -17.68 -19.77
CA GLU A 206 11.62 -18.78 -20.70
C GLU A 206 10.75 -18.34 -21.89
N ILE A 207 9.80 -17.43 -21.67
CA ILE A 207 8.92 -16.88 -22.72
C ILE A 207 9.64 -15.80 -23.54
N ASP A 208 10.18 -14.79 -22.86
CA ASP A 208 10.98 -13.71 -23.46
C ASP A 208 12.35 -13.66 -22.76
N PRO A 209 13.37 -14.29 -23.36
CA PRO A 209 14.68 -14.38 -22.74
C PRO A 209 15.38 -13.03 -22.53
N ASN A 210 14.98 -11.98 -23.22
CA ASN A 210 15.57 -10.65 -23.10
C ASN A 210 14.64 -9.65 -22.40
N ASN A 211 13.62 -10.14 -21.72
CA ASN A 211 12.67 -9.31 -21.00
C ASN A 211 13.38 -8.47 -19.93
N ALA A 212 13.45 -7.15 -20.15
CA ALA A 212 14.22 -6.25 -19.29
C ALA A 212 13.73 -6.26 -17.83
N PHE A 213 12.41 -6.33 -17.64
CA PHE A 213 11.79 -6.42 -16.33
C PHE A 213 12.21 -7.71 -15.61
N ALA A 214 12.10 -8.86 -16.27
CA ALA A 214 12.42 -10.13 -15.64
C ALA A 214 13.90 -10.23 -15.29
N LEU A 215 14.79 -9.80 -16.18
CA LEU A 215 16.24 -9.75 -15.90
C LEU A 215 16.55 -8.83 -14.72
N ARG A 216 15.97 -7.63 -14.69
CA ARG A 216 16.16 -6.66 -13.62
C ARG A 216 15.72 -7.23 -12.27
N TYR A 217 14.44 -7.61 -12.16
CA TYR A 217 13.87 -7.99 -10.87
C TYR A 217 14.38 -9.36 -10.40
N ARG A 218 14.77 -10.27 -11.30
CA ARG A 218 15.44 -11.53 -10.91
C ARG A 218 16.86 -11.27 -10.42
N GLY A 219 17.57 -10.37 -11.10
CA GLY A 219 18.85 -9.85 -10.66
C GLY A 219 18.79 -9.23 -9.26
N GLU A 220 17.85 -8.31 -9.03
CA GLU A 220 17.62 -7.68 -7.73
C GLU A 220 17.21 -8.72 -6.66
N THR A 221 16.34 -9.67 -6.99
CA THR A 221 15.91 -10.73 -6.06
C THR A 221 17.09 -11.63 -5.65
N TYR A 222 17.96 -11.99 -6.59
CA TYR A 222 19.18 -12.74 -6.29
C TYR A 222 20.14 -11.96 -5.39
N LEU A 223 20.26 -10.63 -5.52
CA LEU A 223 21.05 -9.82 -4.57
C LEU A 223 20.52 -9.94 -3.14
N LEU A 224 19.20 -9.93 -2.97
CA LEU A 224 18.58 -10.04 -1.64
C LEU A 224 18.75 -11.40 -1.00
N LEU A 225 18.90 -12.44 -1.81
CA LEU A 225 19.23 -13.78 -1.37
C LEU A 225 20.75 -14.02 -1.23
N ASN A 226 21.57 -13.00 -1.46
CA ASN A 226 23.04 -13.08 -1.50
C ASN A 226 23.57 -14.05 -2.59
N GLU A 227 22.82 -14.26 -3.66
CA GLU A 227 23.20 -15.07 -4.82
C GLU A 227 23.85 -14.19 -5.91
N TYR A 228 24.96 -13.55 -5.56
CA TYR A 228 25.59 -12.49 -6.36
C TYR A 228 25.95 -12.91 -7.80
N GLU A 229 26.43 -14.14 -8.00
CA GLU A 229 26.80 -14.65 -9.33
C GLU A 229 25.60 -14.69 -10.29
N LYS A 230 24.44 -15.14 -9.78
CA LYS A 230 23.21 -15.20 -10.59
C LYS A 230 22.66 -13.81 -10.86
N SER A 231 22.74 -12.92 -9.87
CA SER A 231 22.39 -11.52 -10.06
C SER A 231 23.23 -10.87 -11.15
N TYR A 232 24.55 -10.99 -11.05
CA TYR A 232 25.48 -10.43 -12.02
C TYR A 232 25.22 -10.96 -13.43
N ALA A 233 24.89 -12.24 -13.58
CA ALA A 233 24.53 -12.83 -14.87
C ALA A 233 23.29 -12.16 -15.49
N ASP A 234 22.23 -11.95 -14.71
CA ASP A 234 20.99 -11.31 -15.18
C ASP A 234 21.19 -9.82 -15.48
N VAL A 235 21.94 -9.10 -14.64
CA VAL A 235 22.29 -7.69 -14.87
C VAL A 235 23.16 -7.54 -16.12
N LYS A 236 24.18 -8.40 -16.30
CA LYS A 236 25.02 -8.40 -17.50
C LYS A 236 24.19 -8.67 -18.76
N ARG A 237 23.22 -9.58 -18.67
CA ARG A 237 22.30 -9.86 -19.76
C ARG A 237 21.41 -8.66 -20.06
N LEU A 238 20.87 -8.00 -19.03
CA LEU A 238 20.08 -6.77 -19.18
C LEU A 238 20.90 -5.68 -19.90
N LEU A 239 22.15 -5.45 -19.49
CA LEU A 239 23.08 -4.50 -20.13
C LEU A 239 23.26 -4.79 -21.62
N SER A 240 23.32 -6.07 -22.01
CA SER A 240 23.48 -6.47 -23.41
C SER A 240 22.24 -6.27 -24.28
N THR A 241 21.07 -6.01 -23.69
CA THR A 241 19.81 -5.75 -24.44
C THR A 241 19.68 -4.31 -24.95
N GLY A 242 20.55 -3.39 -24.51
CA GLY A 242 20.53 -1.99 -24.97
C GLY A 242 19.42 -1.12 -24.36
N ASN A 243 18.72 -1.59 -23.32
CA ASN A 243 17.70 -0.83 -22.60
C ASN A 243 18.33 0.01 -21.46
N TYR A 244 18.85 1.19 -21.79
CA TYR A 244 19.75 1.97 -20.92
C TYR A 244 19.07 2.72 -19.75
N GLU A 245 17.76 3.01 -19.80
CA GLU A 245 17.06 3.75 -18.73
C GLU A 245 16.95 2.94 -17.42
N ASP A 246 16.79 1.62 -17.51
CA ASP A 246 16.72 0.74 -16.33
C ASP A 246 18.08 0.47 -15.68
N VAL A 247 19.15 0.59 -16.47
CA VAL A 247 20.52 0.22 -16.12
C VAL A 247 21.16 1.19 -15.11
N GLU A 248 20.98 2.49 -15.29
CA GLU A 248 21.57 3.49 -14.39
C GLU A 248 21.03 3.40 -12.96
N LYS A 249 19.80 2.87 -12.79
CA LYS A 249 19.15 2.75 -11.49
C LYS A 249 19.68 1.54 -10.72
N VAL A 250 19.96 0.42 -11.40
CA VAL A 250 20.51 -0.80 -10.79
C VAL A 250 21.99 -0.63 -10.42
N ALA A 251 22.78 0.02 -11.28
CA ALA A 251 24.21 0.22 -11.04
C ALA A 251 24.52 1.11 -9.81
N LYS A 252 23.54 1.90 -9.32
CA LYS A 252 23.67 2.72 -8.11
C LYS A 252 23.35 1.95 -6.81
N GLU A 253 22.78 0.75 -6.91
CA GLU A 253 22.36 -0.07 -5.77
C GLU A 253 23.29 -1.29 -5.53
N LEU A 254 24.31 -1.47 -6.38
CA LEU A 254 25.44 -2.41 -6.22
C LEU A 254 26.64 -1.70 -5.58
#